data_AF-A0A1E9VUR6-F1
#
_entry.id   AF-A0A1E9VUR6-F1
#
_cell.length_a   1.000
_cell.length_b   1.000
_cell.length_c   1.000
_cell.angle_alpha   90.00
_cell.angle_beta   90.00
_cell.angle_gamma   90.00
#
_symmetry.space_group_name_H-M   'P 1'
#
loop_
_entity.id
_entity.type
_entity.pdbx_description
1 polymer ?
#
loop_
_entity_poly.entity_id
_entity_poly.type
_entity_poly.pdbx_seq_one_letter_code
_entity_poly.pdbx_strand_id
1 'polypeptide(L)'
;MIQNFVISVKTATKRREHIMCEFGKQGIAFEFFDAVTPTDISKYAQKLSIPIINNQRLTDGEKACFLSHVALWQQMIDENLDYMAIFEDDVYLGNDAACFIKNDWLYFEFDIIKLETQHELVHIGKSIHHHGNRTLNPLKSTHVGTAGYIISQSGAKRLLEFIKSIDEYEYYAIDHVMFGAYLSKGKVLQLCPALCQQSDSQIKNLESQLEQDRKNHQYIYHTNESLYTKLNKIVKRFYRSFGKRFFYITVAFR
;
A
#
# COMPACT_ATOMS: atom_id res chain seq x y z
N MET A 1 -0.80 2.96 -20.72
CA MET A 1 0.02 4.00 -20.05
C MET A 1 -0.26 3.90 -18.56
N ILE A 2 0.72 4.07 -17.67
CA ILE A 2 0.44 4.16 -16.23
C ILE A 2 -0.09 5.57 -15.93
N GLN A 3 -1.25 5.66 -15.30
CA GLN A 3 -1.74 6.92 -14.72
C GLN A 3 -1.23 7.05 -13.29
N ASN A 4 -0.64 8.20 -12.94
CA ASN A 4 -0.07 8.43 -11.61
C ASN A 4 -1.02 9.28 -10.77
N PHE A 5 -1.42 8.77 -9.60
CA PHE A 5 -2.21 9.50 -8.63
C PHE A 5 -1.46 9.65 -7.31
N VAL A 6 -1.65 10.81 -6.67
CA VAL A 6 -1.19 11.06 -5.30
C VAL A 6 -2.39 11.35 -4.42
N ILE A 7 -2.63 10.51 -3.42
CA ILE A 7 -3.66 10.70 -2.42
C ILE A 7 -3.20 11.79 -1.45
N SER A 8 -3.99 12.86 -1.35
CA SER A 8 -3.70 13.95 -0.43
C SER A 8 -4.98 14.62 0.04
N VAL A 9 -5.07 14.93 1.33
CA VAL A 9 -6.17 15.76 1.84
C VAL A 9 -6.14 17.12 1.14
N LYS A 10 -7.30 17.58 0.66
CA LYS A 10 -7.40 18.81 -0.16
C LYS A 10 -6.76 20.04 0.46
N THR A 11 -6.86 20.15 1.79
CA THR A 11 -6.37 21.29 2.57
C THR A 11 -4.92 21.11 3.05
N ALA A 12 -4.26 19.98 2.78
CA ALA A 12 -2.88 19.72 3.19
C ALA A 12 -1.87 20.40 2.25
N THR A 13 -1.91 21.74 2.21
CA THR A 13 -1.11 22.56 1.26
C THR A 13 0.37 22.22 1.28
N LYS A 14 0.99 22.10 2.46
CA LYS A 14 2.41 21.74 2.61
C LYS A 14 2.76 20.37 2.01
N ARG A 15 1.88 19.37 2.17
CA ARG A 15 2.10 18.01 1.62
C ARG A 15 1.92 18.01 0.10
N ARG A 16 0.94 18.76 -0.43
CA ARG A 16 0.77 18.94 -1.87
C ARG A 16 1.94 19.69 -2.50
N GLU A 17 2.43 20.76 -1.88
CA GLU A 17 3.63 21.49 -2.31
C GLU A 17 4.87 20.59 -2.32
N HIS A 18 5.04 19.78 -1.27
CA HIS A 18 6.09 18.75 -1.20
C HIS A 18 6.02 17.81 -2.40
N ILE A 19 4.85 17.24 -2.69
CA ILE A 19 4.67 16.31 -3.82
C ILE A 19 4.91 17.00 -5.17
N MET A 20 4.42 18.22 -5.36
CA MET A 20 4.67 18.98 -6.59
C MET A 20 6.17 19.19 -6.81
N CYS A 21 6.92 19.51 -5.75
CA CYS A 21 8.37 19.63 -5.80
C CYS A 21 9.03 18.27 -6.09
N GLU A 22 8.65 17.23 -5.35
CA GLU A 22 9.26 15.91 -5.42
C GLU A 22 9.10 15.24 -6.80
N PHE A 23 7.87 15.22 -7.33
CA PHE A 23 7.60 14.71 -8.68
C PHE A 23 8.19 15.64 -9.75
N GLY A 24 8.19 16.96 -9.49
CA GLY A 24 8.78 17.98 -10.36
C GLY A 24 10.27 17.81 -10.59
N LYS A 25 11.04 17.34 -9.59
CA LYS A 25 12.49 17.04 -9.71
C LYS A 25 12.81 16.08 -10.86
N GLN A 26 11.88 15.19 -11.18
CA GLN A 26 12.05 14.17 -12.21
C GLN A 26 11.08 14.33 -13.39
N GLY A 27 10.28 15.41 -13.41
CA GLY A 27 9.31 15.68 -14.48
C GLY A 27 8.20 14.61 -14.59
N ILE A 28 7.80 14.00 -13.48
CA ILE A 28 6.77 12.97 -13.46
C ILE A 28 5.40 13.64 -13.43
N ALA A 29 4.58 13.41 -14.45
CA ALA A 29 3.20 13.86 -14.46
C ALA A 29 2.36 13.03 -13.48
N PHE A 30 1.46 13.70 -12.74
CA PHE A 30 0.56 13.06 -11.80
C PHE A 30 -0.69 13.91 -11.58
N GLU A 31 -1.70 13.29 -10.97
CA GLU A 31 -2.93 13.95 -10.52
C GLU A 31 -3.10 13.78 -9.02
N PHE A 32 -3.62 14.82 -8.34
CA PHE A 32 -4.04 14.66 -6.96
C PHE A 32 -5.41 14.00 -6.90
N PHE A 33 -5.51 12.95 -6.09
CA PHE A 33 -6.79 12.47 -5.59
C PHE A 33 -7.08 13.17 -4.27
N ASP A 34 -8.17 13.94 -4.22
CA ASP A 34 -8.68 14.53 -2.97
C ASP A 34 -9.06 13.38 -2.02
N ALA A 35 -8.22 13.13 -1.01
CA ALA A 35 -8.41 12.02 -0.08
C ALA A 35 -9.79 12.07 0.57
N VAL A 36 -10.38 10.89 0.77
CA VAL A 36 -11.57 10.74 1.62
C VAL A 36 -11.19 11.25 3.00
N THR A 37 -12.09 12.00 3.62
CA THR A 37 -11.92 12.50 5.00
C THR A 37 -12.91 11.81 5.93
N PRO A 38 -12.75 11.89 7.27
CA PRO A 38 -13.70 11.29 8.21
C PRO A 38 -15.16 11.65 7.95
N THR A 39 -15.44 12.87 7.48
CA THR A 39 -16.80 13.32 7.16
C THR A 39 -17.41 12.64 5.92
N ASP A 40 -16.56 12.10 5.03
CA ASP A 40 -16.98 11.47 3.78
C ASP A 40 -17.10 9.94 3.88
N ILE A 41 -16.67 9.32 4.98
CA ILE A 41 -16.61 7.86 5.14
C ILE A 41 -17.93 7.20 4.77
N SER A 42 -19.05 7.66 5.32
CA SER A 42 -20.37 7.05 5.07
C SER A 42 -20.76 7.09 3.59
N LYS A 43 -20.47 8.21 2.91
CA LYS A 43 -20.75 8.39 1.48
C LYS A 43 -19.92 7.43 0.63
N TYR A 44 -18.61 7.34 0.89
CA TYR A 44 -17.73 6.46 0.10
C TYR A 44 -17.95 4.98 0.41
N ALA A 45 -18.15 4.61 1.68
CA ALA A 45 -18.45 3.24 2.07
C ALA A 45 -19.73 2.74 1.41
N GLN A 46 -20.79 3.55 1.38
CA GLN A 46 -22.03 3.20 0.68
C GLN A 46 -21.82 3.10 -0.83
N LYS A 47 -21.18 4.10 -1.45
CA LYS A 47 -20.92 4.13 -2.91
C LYS A 47 -20.11 2.91 -3.35
N LEU A 48 -19.11 2.50 -2.58
CA LEU A 48 -18.20 1.41 -2.90
C LEU A 48 -18.70 0.04 -2.39
N SER A 49 -19.80 0.04 -1.62
CA SER A 49 -20.34 -1.15 -0.94
C SER A 49 -19.30 -1.85 -0.05
N ILE A 50 -18.60 -1.06 0.78
CA ILE A 50 -17.57 -1.54 1.71
C ILE A 50 -18.08 -1.40 3.16
N PRO A 51 -18.28 -2.52 3.90
CA PRO A 51 -18.81 -2.52 5.26
C PRO A 51 -17.77 -2.11 6.32
N ILE A 52 -17.15 -0.95 6.18
CA ILE A 52 -16.06 -0.48 7.07
C ILE A 52 -16.52 0.51 8.16
N ILE A 53 -17.74 1.08 8.03
CA ILE A 53 -18.25 2.16 8.90
C ILE A 53 -18.21 1.75 10.37
N ASN A 54 -18.76 0.57 10.67
CA ASN A 54 -18.90 0.04 12.03
C ASN A 54 -17.64 -0.66 12.55
N ASN A 55 -16.56 -0.70 11.77
CA ASN A 55 -15.32 -1.32 12.20
C ASN A 55 -14.66 -0.47 13.29
N GLN A 56 -14.72 -0.94 14.53
CA GLN A 56 -14.13 -0.26 15.69
C GLN A 56 -12.63 -0.52 15.84
N ARG A 57 -12.00 -1.36 15.01
CA ARG A 57 -10.54 -1.61 15.05
C ARG A 57 -9.76 -0.52 14.35
N LEU A 58 -10.38 0.14 13.37
CA LEU A 58 -9.77 1.21 12.60
C LEU A 58 -10.21 2.56 13.13
N THR A 59 -9.25 3.48 13.20
CA THR A 59 -9.54 4.91 13.37
C THR A 59 -10.27 5.44 12.14
N ASP A 60 -10.99 6.56 12.28
CA ASP A 60 -11.65 7.16 11.12
C ASP A 60 -10.63 7.63 10.06
N GLY A 61 -9.43 8.04 10.47
CA GLY A 61 -8.32 8.30 9.55
C GLY A 61 -7.90 7.07 8.73
N GLU A 62 -7.83 5.89 9.37
CA GLU A 62 -7.51 4.64 8.67
C GLU A 62 -8.64 4.18 7.75
N LYS A 63 -9.90 4.35 8.15
CA LYS A 63 -11.06 4.09 7.27
C LYS A 63 -11.05 5.03 6.07
N ALA A 64 -10.74 6.31 6.28
CA ALA A 64 -10.62 7.31 5.23
C ALA A 64 -9.47 6.98 4.25
N CYS A 65 -8.30 6.59 4.76
CA CYS A 65 -7.20 6.10 3.94
C CYS A 65 -7.61 4.87 3.12
N PHE A 66 -8.23 3.88 3.76
CA PHE A 66 -8.74 2.67 3.11
C PHE A 66 -9.68 3.01 1.94
N LEU A 67 -10.68 3.84 2.19
CA LEU A 67 -11.66 4.23 1.18
C LEU A 67 -11.05 5.07 0.05
N SER A 68 -9.99 5.84 0.31
CA SER A 68 -9.27 6.60 -0.72
C SER A 68 -8.60 5.68 -1.74
N HIS A 69 -7.91 4.63 -1.30
CA HIS A 69 -7.31 3.66 -2.21
C HIS A 69 -8.38 2.87 -2.98
N VAL A 70 -9.43 2.41 -2.31
CA VAL A 70 -10.52 1.66 -2.95
C VAL A 70 -11.26 2.51 -3.98
N ALA A 71 -11.44 3.82 -3.71
CA ALA A 71 -12.05 4.74 -4.67
C ALA A 71 -11.23 4.85 -5.96
N LEU A 72 -9.90 4.95 -5.86
CA LEU A 72 -9.01 4.96 -7.03
C LEU A 72 -9.05 3.64 -7.80
N TRP A 73 -9.15 2.50 -7.12
CA TRP A 73 -9.30 1.20 -7.80
C TRP A 73 -10.63 1.10 -8.55
N GLN A 74 -11.71 1.60 -7.96
CA GLN A 74 -13.00 1.65 -8.64
C GLN A 74 -12.94 2.60 -9.84
N GLN A 75 -12.34 3.78 -9.68
CA GLN A 75 -12.14 4.73 -10.78
C GLN A 75 -11.33 4.10 -11.92
N MET A 76 -10.24 3.40 -11.61
CA MET A 76 -9.42 2.66 -12.58
C MET A 76 -10.26 1.70 -13.43
N ILE A 77 -11.20 1.00 -12.80
CA ILE A 77 -12.09 0.03 -13.45
C ILE A 77 -13.12 0.75 -14.31
N ASP A 78 -13.74 1.81 -13.78
CA ASP A 78 -14.77 2.58 -14.47
C ASP A 78 -14.22 3.29 -15.71
N GLU A 79 -12.98 3.79 -15.64
CA GLU A 79 -12.27 4.48 -16.72
C GLU A 79 -11.50 3.52 -17.65
N ASN A 80 -11.56 2.21 -17.38
CA ASN A 80 -10.87 1.16 -18.11
C ASN A 80 -9.35 1.41 -18.27
N LEU A 81 -8.68 1.87 -17.20
CA LEU A 81 -7.23 2.05 -17.18
C LEU A 81 -6.52 0.71 -17.00
N ASP A 82 -5.42 0.47 -17.73
CA ASP A 82 -4.65 -0.78 -17.63
C ASP A 82 -3.86 -0.88 -16.32
N TYR A 83 -3.18 0.22 -15.98
CA TYR A 83 -2.27 0.34 -14.85
C TYR A 83 -2.40 1.70 -14.17
N MET A 84 -2.35 1.69 -12.85
CA MET A 84 -2.35 2.91 -12.03
C MET A 84 -1.23 2.84 -11.03
N ALA A 85 -0.41 3.90 -10.93
CA ALA A 85 0.51 4.09 -9.83
C ALA A 85 -0.13 5.02 -8.81
N ILE A 86 -0.20 4.57 -7.56
CA ILE A 86 -0.85 5.29 -6.47
C ILE A 86 0.22 5.58 -5.42
N PHE A 87 0.32 6.84 -5.00
CA PHE A 87 1.23 7.31 -3.97
C PHE A 87 0.49 8.06 -2.86
N GLU A 88 1.09 8.15 -1.67
CA GLU A 88 0.67 9.04 -0.59
C GLU A 88 1.46 10.36 -0.61
N ASP A 89 0.98 11.39 0.09
CA ASP A 89 1.52 12.75 0.02
C ASP A 89 2.70 13.04 0.97
N ASP A 90 3.34 12.01 1.53
CA ASP A 90 4.61 12.09 2.27
C ASP A 90 5.76 11.32 1.60
N VAL A 91 5.59 10.87 0.37
CA VAL A 91 6.65 10.12 -0.31
C VAL A 91 7.82 11.00 -0.74
N TYR A 92 9.01 10.43 -0.63
CA TYR A 92 10.19 10.85 -1.40
C TYR A 92 10.44 9.82 -2.50
N LEU A 93 10.81 10.29 -3.68
CA LEU A 93 11.11 9.45 -4.83
C LEU A 93 12.62 9.23 -4.94
N GLY A 94 12.97 7.98 -5.22
CA GLY A 94 14.32 7.56 -5.50
C GLY A 94 14.76 7.99 -6.89
N ASN A 95 16.05 7.82 -7.19
CA ASN A 95 16.61 8.15 -8.49
C ASN A 95 15.97 7.31 -9.60
N ASP A 96 15.86 7.91 -10.79
CA ASP A 96 15.31 7.29 -12.00
C ASP A 96 13.83 6.85 -11.90
N ALA A 97 13.06 7.42 -10.97
CA ALA A 97 11.63 7.11 -10.83
C ALA A 97 10.83 7.39 -12.11
N ALA A 98 11.17 8.47 -12.81
CA ALA A 98 10.55 8.81 -14.10
C ALA A 98 10.81 7.76 -15.19
N CYS A 99 11.94 7.04 -15.13
CA CYS A 99 12.23 5.97 -16.07
C CYS A 99 11.32 4.77 -15.79
N PHE A 100 11.21 4.39 -14.52
CA PHE A 100 10.42 3.23 -14.09
C PHE A 100 8.91 3.39 -14.36
N ILE A 101 8.37 4.60 -14.29
CA ILE A 101 6.91 4.84 -14.43
C ILE A 101 6.43 4.84 -15.91
N LYS A 102 7.32 4.72 -16.91
CA LYS A 102 6.96 4.79 -18.34
C LYS A 102 6.23 3.59 -18.94
N ASN A 103 5.86 2.60 -18.13
CA ASN A 103 4.99 1.45 -18.43
C ASN A 103 5.34 0.54 -19.64
N ASP A 104 6.38 0.85 -20.41
CA ASP A 104 6.85 0.11 -21.59
C ASP A 104 7.36 -1.32 -21.27
N TRP A 105 7.60 -1.59 -19.99
CA TRP A 105 8.12 -2.86 -19.49
C TRP A 105 7.08 -3.74 -18.79
N LEU A 106 5.83 -3.27 -18.62
CA LEU A 106 4.75 -4.00 -17.96
C LEU A 106 4.04 -4.99 -18.91
N TYR A 107 4.77 -5.98 -19.44
CA TYR A 107 4.25 -6.99 -20.37
C TYR A 107 4.01 -8.36 -19.73
N PHE A 108 3.87 -8.41 -18.41
CA PHE A 108 3.69 -9.64 -17.64
C PHE A 108 2.54 -9.49 -16.64
N GLU A 109 2.02 -10.61 -16.14
CA GLU A 109 0.90 -10.60 -15.20
C GLU A 109 1.35 -10.32 -13.76
N PHE A 110 0.70 -9.34 -13.13
CA PHE A 110 0.82 -9.03 -11.71
C PHE A 110 -0.49 -8.42 -11.20
N ASP A 111 -0.70 -8.46 -9.90
CA ASP A 111 -1.77 -7.71 -9.24
C ASP A 111 -1.24 -6.36 -8.76
N ILE A 112 -0.20 -6.41 -7.94
CA ILE A 112 0.36 -5.25 -7.25
C ILE A 112 1.90 -5.31 -7.34
N ILE A 113 2.52 -4.18 -7.65
CA ILE A 113 3.96 -3.95 -7.50
C ILE A 113 4.14 -2.92 -6.39
N LYS A 114 4.62 -3.35 -5.24
CA LYS A 114 4.96 -2.46 -4.12
C LYS A 114 6.20 -1.66 -4.49
N LEU A 115 6.08 -0.33 -4.45
CA LEU A 115 7.16 0.60 -4.79
C LEU A 115 7.90 1.10 -3.55
N GLU A 116 7.26 1.05 -2.38
CA GLU A 116 7.85 1.58 -1.15
C GLU A 116 8.73 0.57 -0.38
N THR A 117 9.56 1.13 0.50
CA THR A 117 10.24 0.43 1.60
C THR A 117 10.07 1.20 2.91
N GLN A 118 9.91 0.45 4.01
CA GLN A 118 9.96 1.01 5.37
C GLN A 118 11.26 0.63 6.10
N HIS A 119 12.26 0.14 5.35
CA HIS A 119 13.53 -0.37 5.88
C HIS A 119 13.37 -1.54 6.89
N GLU A 120 12.20 -2.19 6.90
CA GLU A 120 11.96 -3.38 7.69
C GLU A 120 12.48 -4.65 7.00
N LEU A 121 12.71 -5.69 7.81
CA LEU A 121 13.06 -7.01 7.29
C LEU A 121 11.86 -7.66 6.61
N VAL A 122 12.04 -8.03 5.34
CA VAL A 122 11.05 -8.71 4.50
C VAL A 122 11.65 -9.93 3.80
N HIS A 123 10.85 -10.98 3.64
CA HIS A 123 11.18 -12.11 2.78
C HIS A 123 10.61 -11.88 1.38
N ILE A 124 11.50 -11.87 0.39
CA ILE A 124 11.15 -11.81 -1.03
C ILE A 124 11.70 -13.03 -1.78
N GLY A 125 11.00 -13.44 -2.84
CA GLY A 125 11.43 -14.53 -3.70
C GLY A 125 12.55 -14.13 -4.66
N LYS A 126 12.99 -15.09 -5.49
CA LYS A 126 13.90 -14.81 -6.62
C LYS A 126 13.27 -13.81 -7.58
N SER A 127 14.11 -12.98 -8.21
CA SER A 127 13.68 -12.02 -9.22
C SER A 127 12.97 -12.77 -10.36
N ILE A 128 11.83 -12.25 -10.79
CA ILE A 128 11.09 -12.75 -11.95
C ILE A 128 11.18 -11.81 -13.14
N HIS A 129 11.47 -10.52 -12.91
CA HIS A 129 11.61 -9.50 -13.95
C HIS A 129 12.67 -8.46 -13.57
N HIS A 130 13.28 -7.87 -14.59
CA HIS A 130 14.30 -6.84 -14.47
C HIS A 130 13.92 -5.65 -15.35
N HIS A 131 14.06 -4.44 -14.82
CA HIS A 131 13.90 -3.20 -15.57
C HIS A 131 14.92 -2.18 -15.08
N GLY A 132 15.82 -1.77 -15.97
CA GLY A 132 16.98 -0.96 -15.61
C GLY A 132 17.81 -1.60 -14.49
N ASN A 133 18.04 -0.85 -13.41
CA ASN A 133 18.76 -1.29 -12.22
C ASN A 133 17.87 -1.91 -11.13
N ARG A 134 16.59 -2.18 -11.44
CA ARG A 134 15.61 -2.69 -10.49
C ARG A 134 15.13 -4.09 -10.85
N THR A 135 14.83 -4.86 -9.82
CA THR A 135 14.28 -6.21 -9.90
C THR A 135 12.89 -6.27 -9.29
N LEU A 136 12.09 -7.19 -9.80
CA LEU A 136 10.78 -7.50 -9.26
C LEU A 136 10.78 -8.89 -8.68
N ASN A 137 10.46 -8.95 -7.39
CA ASN A 137 10.58 -10.15 -6.59
C ASN A 137 9.21 -10.47 -5.97
N PRO A 138 8.74 -11.72 -5.99
CA PRO A 138 7.50 -12.07 -5.28
C PRO A 138 7.60 -11.72 -3.79
N LEU A 139 6.62 -10.99 -3.25
CA LEU A 139 6.57 -10.67 -1.83
C LEU A 139 6.08 -11.90 -1.05
N LYS A 140 6.92 -12.47 -0.17
CA LYS A 140 6.67 -13.75 0.51
C LYS A 140 6.32 -13.63 1.99
N SER A 141 6.47 -12.44 2.57
CA SER A 141 6.04 -12.15 3.93
C SER A 141 5.38 -10.79 4.01
N THR A 142 4.60 -10.56 5.06
CA THR A 142 3.98 -9.26 5.32
C THR A 142 5.01 -8.13 5.34
N HIS A 143 4.72 -7.05 4.62
CA HIS A 143 5.51 -5.82 4.57
C HIS A 143 4.55 -4.66 4.35
N VAL A 144 4.08 -4.07 5.45
CA VAL A 144 3.01 -3.05 5.46
C VAL A 144 3.49 -1.69 4.96
N GLY A 145 2.56 -0.73 4.86
CA GLY A 145 2.70 0.54 4.15
C GLY A 145 2.15 0.54 2.72
N THR A 146 1.53 1.65 2.33
CA THR A 146 0.88 1.89 1.03
C THR A 146 1.35 3.17 0.35
N ALA A 147 2.49 3.72 0.78
CA ALA A 147 2.96 5.02 0.32
C ALA A 147 3.24 5.06 -1.18
N GLY A 148 3.55 3.91 -1.81
CA GLY A 148 3.61 3.80 -3.25
C GLY A 148 3.45 2.37 -3.77
N TYR A 149 2.59 2.19 -4.77
CA TYR A 149 2.44 0.94 -5.51
C TYR A 149 1.90 1.15 -6.93
N ILE A 150 2.15 0.18 -7.81
CA ILE A 150 1.44 0.04 -9.10
C ILE A 150 0.42 -1.09 -8.95
N ILE A 151 -0.79 -0.89 -9.45
CA ILE A 151 -1.83 -1.92 -9.53
C ILE A 151 -2.27 -2.10 -10.98
N SER A 152 -2.50 -3.36 -11.39
CA SER A 152 -3.13 -3.66 -12.69
C SER A 152 -4.65 -3.65 -12.55
N GLN A 153 -5.37 -3.43 -13.65
CA GLN A 153 -6.84 -3.42 -13.59
C GLN A 153 -7.40 -4.76 -13.10
N SER A 154 -6.77 -5.87 -13.54
CA SER A 154 -7.13 -7.21 -13.07
C SER A 154 -6.87 -7.40 -11.57
N GLY A 155 -5.78 -6.82 -11.07
CA GLY A 155 -5.45 -6.78 -9.64
C GLY A 155 -6.46 -5.97 -8.84
N ALA A 156 -6.85 -4.79 -9.33
CA ALA A 156 -7.88 -3.96 -8.71
C ALA A 156 -9.22 -4.70 -8.58
N LYS A 157 -9.68 -5.38 -9.65
CA LYS A 157 -10.90 -6.21 -9.63
C LYS A 157 -10.80 -7.33 -8.59
N ARG A 158 -9.72 -8.12 -8.62
CA ARG A 158 -9.49 -9.22 -7.66
C ARG A 158 -9.39 -8.73 -6.22
N LEU A 159 -8.77 -7.58 -5.98
CA LEU A 159 -8.59 -7.01 -4.66
C LEU A 159 -9.90 -6.47 -4.09
N LEU A 160 -10.74 -5.83 -4.92
CA LEU A 160 -12.10 -5.42 -4.56
C LEU A 160 -12.98 -6.63 -4.22
N GLU A 161 -12.94 -7.68 -5.03
CA GLU A 161 -13.64 -8.94 -4.75
C GLU A 161 -13.15 -9.56 -3.44
N PHE A 162 -11.83 -9.60 -3.23
CA PHE A 162 -11.23 -10.10 -2.00
C PHE A 162 -11.74 -9.32 -0.79
N ILE A 163 -11.68 -7.98 -0.81
CA ILE A 163 -12.16 -7.14 0.29
C ILE A 163 -13.63 -7.40 0.60
N LYS A 164 -14.48 -7.48 -0.43
CA LYS A 164 -15.92 -7.77 -0.25
C LYS A 164 -16.19 -9.15 0.34
N SER A 165 -15.22 -10.08 0.25
CA SER A 165 -15.30 -11.40 0.87
C SER A 165 -14.77 -11.45 2.32
N ILE A 166 -14.08 -10.41 2.78
CA ILE A 166 -13.60 -10.31 4.17
C ILE A 166 -14.79 -10.00 5.07
N ASP A 167 -14.87 -10.70 6.20
CA ASP A 167 -15.85 -10.41 7.25
C ASP A 167 -15.68 -8.95 7.73
N GLU A 168 -16.78 -8.22 7.95
CA GLU A 168 -16.75 -6.81 8.39
C GLU A 168 -15.89 -6.58 9.64
N TYR A 169 -15.79 -7.57 10.51
CA TYR A 169 -14.96 -7.52 11.71
C TYR A 169 -13.48 -7.80 11.41
N GLU A 170 -13.14 -8.43 10.28
CA GLU A 170 -11.77 -8.75 9.86
C GLU A 170 -11.13 -7.71 8.95
N TYR A 171 -11.76 -6.56 8.75
CA TYR A 171 -11.11 -5.42 8.09
C TYR A 171 -9.95 -4.92 8.94
N TYR A 172 -8.75 -5.00 8.36
CA TYR A 172 -7.53 -4.35 8.84
C TYR A 172 -7.30 -3.06 8.06
N ALA A 173 -6.29 -2.29 8.46
CA ALA A 173 -5.80 -1.18 7.66
C ALA A 173 -5.45 -1.70 6.25
N ILE A 174 -5.60 -0.84 5.25
CA ILE A 174 -5.56 -1.23 3.84
C ILE A 174 -4.21 -1.87 3.44
N ASP A 175 -3.12 -1.41 4.05
CA ASP A 175 -1.79 -1.96 3.89
C ASP A 175 -1.65 -3.40 4.40
N HIS A 176 -2.26 -3.73 5.53
CA HIS A 176 -2.34 -5.10 6.07
C HIS A 176 -3.18 -6.01 5.17
N VAL A 177 -4.24 -5.48 4.55
CA VAL A 177 -5.03 -6.22 3.56
C VAL A 177 -4.18 -6.53 2.34
N MET A 178 -3.58 -5.51 1.71
CA MET A 178 -2.82 -5.62 0.47
C MET A 178 -1.52 -6.42 0.61
N PHE A 179 -0.71 -6.07 1.61
CA PHE A 179 0.63 -6.60 1.80
C PHE A 179 0.73 -7.58 2.97
N GLY A 180 -0.40 -8.16 3.37
CA GLY A 180 -0.48 -9.22 4.36
C GLY A 180 -1.47 -10.30 3.95
N ALA A 181 -2.76 -10.04 4.10
CA ALA A 181 -3.82 -11.03 3.87
C ALA A 181 -3.88 -11.49 2.40
N TYR A 182 -3.77 -10.54 1.46
CA TYR A 182 -3.88 -10.79 0.03
C TYR A 182 -2.67 -11.53 -0.58
N LEU A 183 -1.52 -11.60 0.11
CA LEU A 183 -0.31 -12.28 -0.38
C LEU A 183 -0.51 -13.76 -0.72
N SER A 184 -1.50 -14.41 -0.07
CA SER A 184 -1.85 -15.81 -0.34
C SER A 184 -2.83 -16.00 -1.51
N LYS A 185 -3.37 -14.90 -2.04
CA LYS A 185 -4.43 -14.88 -3.05
C LYS A 185 -3.99 -14.27 -4.38
N GLY A 186 -3.13 -13.26 -4.33
CA GLY A 186 -2.68 -12.51 -5.51
C GLY A 186 -1.18 -12.57 -5.80
N LYS A 187 -0.82 -12.10 -6.99
CA LYS A 187 0.55 -11.90 -7.48
C LYS A 187 1.06 -10.53 -7.03
N VAL A 188 1.58 -10.48 -5.81
CA VAL A 188 2.18 -9.27 -5.23
C VAL A 188 3.70 -9.31 -5.36
N LEU A 189 4.26 -8.28 -5.97
CA LEU A 189 5.70 -8.12 -6.20
C LEU A 189 6.24 -6.96 -5.37
N GLN A 190 7.47 -7.10 -4.89
CA GLN A 190 8.27 -6.03 -4.30
C GLN A 190 9.28 -5.55 -5.34
N LEU A 191 9.34 -4.24 -5.54
CA LEU A 191 10.40 -3.60 -6.30
C LEU A 191 11.66 -3.44 -5.45
N CYS A 192 12.80 -3.81 -6.01
CA CYS A 192 14.11 -3.75 -5.35
C CYS A 192 15.18 -3.17 -6.29
N PRO A 193 15.89 -2.08 -5.92
CA PRO A 193 15.59 -1.15 -4.82
C PRO A 193 14.19 -0.51 -4.94
N ALA A 194 13.62 -0.12 -3.80
CA ALA A 194 12.33 0.59 -3.73
C ALA A 194 12.40 1.93 -4.46
N LEU A 195 11.28 2.33 -5.06
CA LEU A 195 11.11 3.61 -5.77
C LEU A 195 10.83 4.76 -4.82
N CYS A 196 10.16 4.50 -3.70
CA CYS A 196 9.77 5.54 -2.75
C CYS A 196 9.96 5.09 -1.30
N GLN A 197 9.96 6.08 -0.41
CA GLN A 197 9.88 5.89 1.03
C GLN A 197 9.13 7.07 1.66
N GLN A 198 8.55 6.87 2.83
CA GLN A 198 7.88 7.93 3.58
C GLN A 198 8.88 8.78 4.35
N SER A 199 8.49 10.03 4.65
CA SER A 199 9.25 10.97 5.49
C SER A 199 9.66 10.38 6.85
N ASP A 200 8.74 9.74 7.54
CA ASP A 200 8.93 9.19 8.88
C ASP A 200 10.04 8.13 9.00
N SER A 201 10.35 7.42 7.90
CA SER A 201 11.32 6.33 7.90
C SER A 201 12.77 6.79 8.09
N GLN A 202 13.16 7.96 7.55
CA GLN A 202 14.51 8.54 7.68
C GLN A 202 14.58 10.08 7.51
N ILE A 203 13.56 10.73 6.93
CA ILE A 203 13.53 12.15 6.54
C ILE A 203 12.40 12.89 7.27
N LYS A 204 12.65 13.33 8.51
CA LYS A 204 11.62 13.87 9.44
C LYS A 204 11.10 15.28 9.11
N ASN A 205 10.61 15.51 7.91
CA ASN A 205 10.05 16.82 7.51
C ASN A 205 8.52 16.85 7.50
N LEU A 206 7.87 15.69 7.41
CA LEU A 206 6.41 15.56 7.42
C LEU A 206 6.03 14.52 8.48
N GLU A 207 5.22 14.92 9.45
CA GLU A 207 4.67 14.02 10.47
C GLU A 207 3.49 13.25 9.90
N SER A 208 3.34 11.99 10.32
CA SER A 208 2.18 11.18 9.93
C SER A 208 0.89 11.77 10.50
N GLN A 209 -0.11 11.89 9.62
CA GLN A 209 -1.45 12.38 9.96
C GLN A 209 -2.31 11.34 10.68
N LEU A 210 -1.88 10.08 10.77
CA LEU A 210 -2.64 8.98 11.37
C LEU A 210 -2.11 8.55 12.74
N GLU A 211 -0.85 8.87 13.07
CA GLU A 211 -0.18 8.33 14.25
C GLU A 211 -0.80 8.75 15.58
N GLN A 212 -1.28 9.99 15.68
CA GLN A 212 -1.89 10.47 16.92
C GLN A 212 -3.22 9.77 17.19
N ASP A 213 -4.04 9.58 16.17
CA ASP A 213 -5.32 8.89 16.28
C ASP A 213 -5.12 7.42 16.62
N ARG A 214 -4.12 6.76 16.01
CA ARG A 214 -3.73 5.38 16.35
C ARG A 214 -3.36 5.23 17.82
N LYS A 215 -2.58 6.15 18.37
CA LYS A 215 -2.20 6.15 19.80
C LYS A 215 -3.39 6.37 20.72
N ASN A 216 -4.36 7.16 20.29
CA ASN A 216 -5.57 7.46 21.03
C ASN A 216 -6.64 6.35 20.91
N HIS A 217 -6.48 5.42 19.96
CA HIS A 217 -7.47 4.37 19.69
C HIS A 217 -7.45 3.29 20.76
N GLN A 218 -8.44 3.30 21.66
CA GLN A 218 -8.50 2.41 22.83
C GLN A 218 -9.17 1.05 22.56
N TYR A 219 -9.39 0.66 21.31
CA TYR A 219 -10.06 -0.59 20.99
C TYR A 219 -9.23 -1.79 21.47
N ILE A 220 -9.77 -2.55 22.43
CA ILE A 220 -9.16 -3.78 22.93
C ILE A 220 -9.68 -4.94 22.08
N TYR A 221 -8.79 -5.53 21.30
CA TYR A 221 -9.10 -6.73 20.54
C TYR A 221 -9.27 -7.93 21.48
N HIS A 222 -10.48 -8.46 21.59
CA HIS A 222 -10.73 -9.74 22.24
C HIS A 222 -10.69 -10.88 21.22
N THR A 223 -9.58 -11.62 21.21
CA THR A 223 -9.43 -12.77 20.32
C THR A 223 -10.11 -14.02 20.87
N ASN A 224 -11.09 -14.59 20.17
CA ASN A 224 -11.45 -16.00 20.33
C ASN A 224 -10.54 -16.87 19.46
N GLU A 225 -9.26 -16.99 19.84
CA GLU A 225 -8.30 -17.77 19.02
C GLU A 225 -8.48 -19.27 19.23
N SER A 226 -8.75 -19.96 18.12
CA SER A 226 -8.61 -21.41 18.08
C SER A 226 -7.18 -21.83 18.40
N LEU A 227 -7.01 -23.08 18.86
CA LEU A 227 -5.69 -23.70 19.06
C LEU A 227 -4.84 -23.66 17.78
N TYR A 228 -5.49 -23.82 16.62
CA TYR A 228 -4.85 -23.72 15.32
C TYR A 228 -4.21 -22.34 15.09
N THR A 229 -4.94 -21.26 15.39
CA THR A 229 -4.42 -19.89 15.27
C THR A 229 -3.20 -19.66 16.17
N LYS A 230 -3.24 -20.16 17.42
CA LYS A 230 -2.11 -20.07 18.37
C LYS A 230 -0.88 -20.83 17.86
N LEU A 231 -1.05 -22.06 17.37
CA LEU A 231 0.03 -22.85 16.79
C LEU A 231 0.63 -22.16 15.56
N ASN A 232 -0.21 -21.66 14.66
CA ASN A 232 0.24 -20.92 13.48
C ASN A 232 1.06 -19.67 13.85
N LYS A 233 0.69 -18.95 14.91
CA LYS A 233 1.50 -17.81 15.40
C LYS A 233 2.88 -18.26 15.86
N ILE A 234 2.98 -19.39 16.57
CA ILE A 234 4.26 -19.94 17.01
C ILE A 234 5.11 -20.33 15.80
N VAL A 235 4.56 -21.06 14.83
CA VAL A 235 5.25 -21.44 13.59
C VAL A 235 5.74 -20.20 12.83
N LYS A 236 4.88 -19.18 12.67
CA LYS A 236 5.25 -17.90 12.03
C LYS A 236 6.38 -17.18 12.78
N ARG A 237 6.38 -17.21 14.11
CA ARG A 237 7.47 -16.63 14.94
C ARG A 237 8.80 -17.36 14.72
N PHE A 238 8.79 -18.69 14.72
CA PHE A 238 9.99 -19.48 14.43
C PHE A 238 10.49 -19.25 13.01
N TYR A 239 9.58 -19.28 12.03
CA TYR A 239 9.90 -18.99 10.63
C TYR A 239 10.54 -17.60 10.47
N ARG A 240 9.96 -16.56 11.10
CA ARG A 240 10.52 -15.21 11.08
C ARG A 240 11.88 -15.16 11.77
N SER A 241 12.03 -15.79 12.94
CA SER A 241 13.29 -15.84 13.68
C SER A 241 14.43 -16.49 12.89
N PHE A 242 14.14 -17.64 12.28
CA PHE A 242 15.07 -18.33 11.39
C PHE A 242 15.34 -17.47 10.14
N GLY A 243 14.28 -17.01 9.48
CA GLY A 243 14.37 -16.23 8.24
C GLY A 243 15.21 -14.97 8.35
N LYS A 244 15.15 -14.25 9.49
CA LYS A 244 16.01 -13.08 9.79
C LYS A 244 17.50 -13.34 9.55
N ARG A 245 17.97 -14.58 9.70
CA ARG A 245 19.38 -14.96 9.53
C ARG A 245 19.73 -15.45 8.13
N PHE A 246 18.76 -15.90 7.35
CA PHE A 246 19.02 -16.67 6.13
C PHE A 246 18.47 -16.07 4.84
N PHE A 247 17.30 -15.43 4.89
CA PHE A 247 16.60 -15.04 3.64
C PHE A 247 15.75 -13.78 3.74
N TYR A 248 15.57 -13.21 4.93
CA TYR A 248 14.99 -11.87 5.06
C TYR A 248 16.06 -10.82 4.70
N ILE A 249 15.64 -9.79 3.99
CA ILE A 249 16.47 -8.67 3.61
C ILE A 249 15.79 -7.36 4.00
N THR A 250 16.53 -6.27 4.01
CA THR A 250 15.97 -4.91 3.97
C THR A 250 15.99 -4.41 2.54
N VAL A 251 14.85 -3.95 2.03
CA VAL A 251 14.78 -3.35 0.70
C VAL A 251 15.38 -1.96 0.75
N ALA A 252 16.47 -1.75 0.00
CA ALA A 252 17.11 -0.44 -0.09
C ALA A 252 16.21 0.57 -0.83
N PHE A 253 16.24 1.82 -0.39
CA PHE A 253 15.73 2.97 -1.13
C PHE A 253 16.87 3.57 -1.97
N ARG A 254 16.66 3.81 -3.25
CA ARG A 254 17.64 4.42 -4.15
C ARG A 254 17.00 5.28 -5.20
#